data_AF-A0A8S2FCN4-F1
#
_entry.id   AF-A0A8S2FCN4-F1
#
_cell.length_a   1.000
_cell.length_b   1.000
_cell.length_c   1.000
_cell.angle_alpha   90.00
_cell.angle_beta   90.00
_cell.angle_gamma   90.00
#
_symmetry.space_group_name_H-M   'P 1'
#
loop_
_entity.id
_entity.type
_entity.pdbx_description
1 polymer ?
#
loop_
_entity_poly.entity_id
_entity_poly.type
_entity_poly.pdbx_seq_one_letter_code
_entity_poly.pdbx_strand_id
1 'polypeptide(L)'
;MATFSTTSKSKPLLIHDGFSYIRDKTHSTKIYWKCEESRDSNIKCEARVNTDLLNTVIFVNNKSHLHSANAIKLEVRKGYEDLRYRAINSNEPPANIVANSFGALSTLAQAQLPSKHNLKRLVKHHHLQDFLNYFEDTYIGRLRANGIRANPKFAVELWNMHSRTDQAMLRSN
;
A
#
# COMPACT_ATOMS: atom_id res chain seq x y z
N MET A 1 -8.95 10.59 18.51
CA MET A 1 -7.73 11.25 17.99
C MET A 1 -7.43 10.71 16.60
N ALA A 2 -6.96 11.56 15.69
CA ALA A 2 -6.61 11.15 14.33
C ALA A 2 -5.19 10.57 14.27
N THR A 3 -4.98 9.54 13.45
CA THR A 3 -3.68 8.90 13.25
C THR A 3 -3.39 8.79 11.76
N PHE A 4 -2.13 8.94 11.37
CA PHE A 4 -1.72 8.85 9.97
C PHE A 4 -1.06 7.51 9.70
N SER A 5 -1.34 7.00 8.51
CA SER A 5 -0.95 5.68 8.05
C SER A 5 -0.64 5.74 6.56
N THR A 6 -0.27 4.60 5.98
CA THR A 6 -0.10 4.44 4.54
C THR A 6 -0.85 3.22 4.01
N THR A 7 -1.35 3.35 2.78
CA THR A 7 -1.93 2.24 2.02
C THR A 7 -0.84 1.22 1.64
N SER A 8 -1.25 0.06 1.11
CA SER A 8 -0.32 -0.93 0.55
C SER A 8 0.56 -0.37 -0.58
N LYS A 9 0.12 0.70 -1.25
CA LYS A 9 0.86 1.43 -2.29
C LYS A 9 1.53 2.70 -1.76
N SER A 10 1.90 2.73 -0.48
CA SER A 10 2.54 3.85 0.22
C SER A 10 1.82 5.21 0.14
N LYS A 11 0.57 5.24 -0.33
CA LYS A 11 -0.21 6.49 -0.36
C LYS A 11 -0.67 6.88 1.04
N PRO A 12 -0.73 8.18 1.37
CA PRO A 12 -1.19 8.67 2.66
C PRO A 12 -2.61 8.24 2.99
N LEU A 13 -2.82 7.84 4.24
CA LEU A 13 -4.10 7.41 4.79
C LEU A 13 -4.30 8.10 6.15
N LEU A 14 -5.52 8.57 6.40
CA LEU A 14 -5.94 9.13 7.68
C LEU A 14 -6.86 8.12 8.37
N ILE A 15 -6.62 7.85 9.65
CA ILE A 15 -7.48 7.03 10.51
C ILE A 15 -8.13 7.95 11.54
N HIS A 16 -9.46 7.97 11.56
CA HIS A 16 -10.24 8.81 12.47
C HIS A 16 -11.55 8.08 12.82
N ASP A 17 -11.85 8.01 14.11
CA ASP A 17 -13.06 7.39 14.67
C ASP A 17 -13.36 5.97 14.16
N GLY A 18 -12.32 5.14 14.04
CA GLY A 18 -12.45 3.76 13.57
C GLY A 18 -12.60 3.59 12.06
N PHE A 19 -12.62 4.69 11.32
CA PHE A 19 -12.67 4.70 9.86
C PHE A 19 -11.33 5.13 9.27
N SER A 20 -11.11 4.75 8.01
CA SER A 20 -9.93 5.17 7.26
C SER A 20 -10.31 5.95 6.02
N TYR A 21 -9.49 6.93 5.70
CA TYR A 21 -9.73 7.92 4.66
C TYR A 21 -8.50 8.04 3.76
N ILE A 22 -8.72 8.05 2.47
CA ILE A 22 -7.71 8.31 1.45
C ILE A 22 -7.70 9.79 1.08
N ARG A 23 -6.52 10.31 0.76
CA ARG A 23 -6.38 11.69 0.29
C ARG A 23 -7.15 11.88 -1.01
N ASP A 24 -7.99 12.90 -1.04
CA ASP A 24 -8.76 13.30 -2.23
C ASP A 24 -8.02 14.40 -2.98
N LYS A 25 -7.81 15.55 -2.32
CA LYS A 25 -7.11 16.71 -2.86
C LYS A 25 -6.47 17.54 -1.75
N THR A 26 -5.51 18.37 -2.12
CA THR A 26 -4.92 19.37 -1.23
C THR A 26 -5.16 20.75 -1.85
N HIS A 27 -5.56 21.72 -1.03
CA HIS A 27 -5.76 23.09 -1.48
C HIS A 27 -5.35 24.08 -0.39
N SER A 28 -4.40 24.95 -0.71
CA SER A 28 -3.82 25.93 0.22
C SER A 28 -3.35 25.22 1.51
N THR A 29 -3.96 25.51 2.66
CA THR A 29 -3.60 24.98 3.97
C THR A 29 -4.45 23.78 4.42
N LYS A 30 -5.26 23.20 3.52
CA LYS A 30 -6.19 22.12 3.85
C LYS A 30 -5.95 20.88 2.99
N ILE A 31 -6.01 19.73 3.63
CA ILE A 31 -6.02 18.42 2.97
C ILE A 31 -7.44 17.84 3.11
N TYR A 32 -8.02 17.47 1.97
CA TYR A 32 -9.34 16.88 1.89
C TYR A 32 -9.20 15.37 1.78
N TRP A 33 -9.96 14.67 2.61
CA TRP A 33 -9.94 13.22 2.73
C TRP A 33 -11.34 12.67 2.47
N LYS A 34 -11.38 11.51 1.81
CA LYS A 34 -12.62 10.76 1.58
C LYS A 34 -12.50 9.36 2.13
N CYS A 35 -13.60 8.81 2.61
CA CYS A 35 -13.61 7.45 3.15
C CYS A 35 -12.97 6.46 2.16
N GLU A 36 -12.19 5.50 2.66
CA GLU A 36 -11.57 4.45 1.85
C GLU A 36 -12.62 3.68 1.04
N GLU A 37 -13.80 3.43 1.63
CA GLU A 37 -14.94 2.73 1.01
C GLU A 37 -15.78 3.64 0.07
N SER A 38 -15.34 4.87 -0.21
CA SER A 38 -16.03 5.79 -1.13
C SER A 38 -16.04 5.31 -2.59
N ARG A 39 -15.10 4.43 -2.95
CA ARG A 39 -14.97 3.86 -4.30
C ARG A 39 -15.69 2.53 -4.47
N ASP A 40 -16.17 1.94 -3.38
CA ASP A 40 -16.95 0.70 -3.45
C ASP A 40 -18.31 1.03 -4.09
N SER A 41 -18.64 0.35 -5.19
CA SER A 41 -19.87 0.58 -5.94
C SER A 41 -21.14 0.21 -5.17
N ASN A 42 -21.03 -0.68 -4.18
CA ASN A 42 -22.14 -1.15 -3.36
C ASN A 42 -22.37 -0.24 -2.16
N ILE A 43 -21.30 0.32 -1.59
CA ILE A 43 -21.37 1.19 -0.39
C ILE A 43 -21.50 2.67 -0.78
N LYS A 44 -20.71 3.14 -1.76
CA LYS A 44 -20.62 4.54 -2.20
C LYS A 44 -20.51 5.54 -1.03
N CYS A 45 -19.60 5.30 -0.09
CA CYS A 45 -19.51 6.11 1.12
C CYS A 45 -19.17 7.60 0.84
N GLU A 46 -19.98 8.50 1.38
CA GLU A 46 -19.85 9.95 1.19
C GLU A 46 -19.19 10.69 2.37
N ALA A 47 -18.73 9.97 3.39
CA ALA A 47 -18.03 10.57 4.53
C ALA A 47 -16.72 11.25 4.07
N ARG A 48 -16.47 12.45 4.60
CA ARG A 48 -15.33 13.32 4.28
C ARG A 48 -14.77 13.95 5.55
N VAL A 49 -13.45 14.07 5.59
CA VAL A 49 -12.72 14.72 6.68
C VAL A 49 -11.73 15.69 6.05
N ASN A 50 -11.50 16.84 6.68
CA ASN A 50 -10.43 17.74 6.29
C ASN A 50 -9.44 17.87 7.45
N THR A 51 -8.16 17.92 7.10
CA THR A 51 -7.10 18.27 8.05
C THR A 51 -6.41 19.55 7.61
N ASP A 52 -5.76 20.23 8.55
CA ASP A 52 -4.74 21.22 8.19
C ASP A 52 -3.46 20.54 7.68
N LEU A 53 -2.43 21.33 7.36
CA LEU A 53 -1.10 20.83 6.98
C LEU A 53 -0.33 20.24 8.18
N LEU A 54 -0.75 20.55 9.41
CA LEU A 54 -0.22 20.00 10.65
C LEU A 54 -0.98 18.75 11.09
N ASN A 55 -1.73 18.12 10.18
CA ASN A 55 -2.38 16.84 10.39
C ASN A 55 -3.48 16.85 11.49
N THR A 56 -3.98 18.02 11.87
CA THR A 56 -5.08 18.17 12.81
C THR A 56 -6.41 18.10 12.06
N VAL A 57 -7.37 17.32 12.57
CA VAL A 57 -8.73 17.29 12.01
C VAL A 57 -9.41 18.63 12.30
N ILE A 58 -9.74 19.35 11.24
CA ILE A 58 -10.39 20.67 11.31
C ILE A 58 -11.86 20.61 10.90
N PHE A 59 -12.29 19.53 10.23
CA PHE A 59 -13.67 19.35 9.79
C PHE A 59 -13.96 17.88 9.54
N VAL A 60 -15.15 17.45 9.96
CA VAL A 60 -15.77 16.18 9.59
C VAL A 60 -17.14 16.52 9.03
N ASN A 61 -17.50 15.97 7.87
CA ASN A 61 -18.83 16.23 7.32
C ASN A 61 -19.92 15.49 8.11
N ASN A 62 -21.15 16.01 8.06
CA ASN A 62 -22.29 15.39 8.75
C ASN A 62 -22.85 14.13 8.04
N LYS A 63 -22.20 13.65 6.97
CA LYS A 63 -22.68 12.46 6.25
C LYS A 63 -22.22 11.22 7.02
N SER A 64 -23.18 10.40 7.46
CA SER A 64 -22.88 9.18 8.19
C SER A 64 -22.20 8.14 7.29
N HIS A 65 -21.39 7.29 7.92
CA HIS A 65 -20.90 6.09 7.26
C HIS A 65 -22.06 5.11 7.02
N LEU A 66 -22.21 4.65 5.77
CA LEU A 66 -23.14 3.58 5.40
C LEU A 66 -22.53 2.18 5.58
N HIS A 67 -21.50 2.07 6.42
CA HIS A 67 -20.79 0.83 6.68
C HIS A 67 -20.20 0.88 8.09
N SER A 68 -20.01 -0.30 8.67
CA SER A 68 -19.39 -0.40 9.99
C SER A 68 -17.90 -0.07 9.93
N ALA A 69 -17.36 0.43 11.04
CA ALA A 69 -15.92 0.51 11.25
C ALA A 69 -15.33 -0.91 11.25
N ASN A 70 -14.17 -1.07 10.60
CA ASN A 70 -13.51 -2.36 10.51
C ASN A 70 -12.24 -2.35 11.38
N ALA A 71 -12.43 -2.64 12.68
CA ALA A 71 -11.35 -2.66 13.66
C ALA A 71 -10.25 -3.65 13.29
N ILE A 72 -10.61 -4.82 12.73
CA ILE A 72 -9.67 -5.85 12.28
C ILE A 72 -8.79 -5.33 11.13
N LYS A 73 -9.37 -4.62 10.15
CA LYS A 73 -8.62 -3.98 9.06
C LYS A 73 -7.61 -2.95 9.58
N LEU A 74 -8.00 -2.16 10.60
CA LEU A 74 -7.10 -1.19 11.23
C LEU A 74 -6.00 -1.86 12.05
N GLU A 75 -6.32 -2.96 12.74
CA GLU A 75 -5.37 -3.77 13.48
C GLU A 75 -4.31 -4.39 12.56
N VAL A 76 -4.73 -5.04 11.47
CA VAL A 76 -3.82 -5.59 10.45
C VAL A 76 -2.93 -4.50 9.86
N ARG A 77 -3.47 -3.30 9.63
CA ARG A 77 -2.71 -2.15 9.11
C ARG A 77 -1.62 -1.71 10.07
N LYS A 78 -1.89 -1.67 11.39
CA LYS A 78 -0.86 -1.40 12.41
C LYS A 78 0.26 -2.45 12.36
N GLY A 79 -0.09 -3.73 12.19
CA GLY A 79 0.92 -4.79 12.01
C GLY A 79 1.82 -4.56 10.78
N TYR A 80 1.28 -4.06 9.67
CA TYR A 80 2.10 -3.68 8.50
C TYR A 80 2.98 -2.46 8.75
N GLU A 81 2.54 -1.50 9.56
CA GLU A 81 3.35 -0.35 9.92
C GLU A 81 4.53 -0.78 10.78
N ASP A 82 4.30 -1.62 11.80
CA ASP A 82 5.35 -2.19 12.62
C ASP A 82 6.33 -3.03 11.76
N LEU A 83 5.81 -3.84 10.84
CA LEU A 83 6.64 -4.61 9.91
C LEU A 83 7.55 -3.73 9.07
N ARG A 84 7.04 -2.63 8.51
CA ARG A 84 7.85 -1.69 7.72
C ARG A 84 8.85 -0.96 8.60
N TYR A 85 8.43 -0.52 9.78
CA TYR A 85 9.28 0.15 10.74
C TYR A 85 10.47 -0.74 11.13
N ARG A 86 10.21 -2.00 11.54
CA ARG A 86 11.25 -2.97 11.87
C ARG A 86 12.15 -3.28 10.67
N ALA A 87 11.56 -3.48 9.49
CA ALA A 87 12.35 -3.76 8.29
C ALA A 87 13.39 -2.66 8.02
N ILE A 88 13.04 -1.39 8.23
CA ILE A 88 13.93 -0.25 8.03
C ILE A 88 14.89 -0.04 9.21
N ASN A 89 14.41 -0.21 10.45
CA ASN A 89 15.11 0.27 11.65
C ASN A 89 15.75 -0.84 12.48
N SER A 90 15.66 -2.11 12.09
CA SER A 90 16.27 -3.21 12.84
C SER A 90 17.04 -4.19 11.95
N ASN A 91 18.04 -4.84 12.53
CA ASN A 91 18.81 -5.92 11.92
C ASN A 91 18.22 -7.30 12.24
N GLU A 92 16.93 -7.37 12.56
CA GLU A 92 16.25 -8.63 12.83
C GLU A 92 16.17 -9.49 11.54
N PRO A 93 16.36 -10.82 11.63
CA PRO A 93 16.11 -11.70 10.50
C PRO A 93 14.66 -11.55 9.98
N PRO A 94 14.40 -11.66 8.66
CA PRO A 94 13.06 -11.42 8.11
C PRO A 94 11.94 -12.27 8.71
N ALA A 95 12.26 -13.48 9.20
CA ALA A 95 11.30 -14.33 9.89
C ALA A 95 10.86 -13.72 11.24
N ASN A 96 11.79 -13.11 11.98
CA ASN A 96 11.53 -12.48 13.27
C ASN A 96 10.76 -11.18 13.08
N ILE A 97 11.10 -10.37 12.07
CA ILE A 97 10.33 -9.17 11.72
C ILE A 97 8.85 -9.53 11.51
N VAL A 98 8.57 -10.54 10.68
CA VAL A 98 7.18 -10.98 10.44
C VAL A 98 6.52 -11.49 11.73
N ALA A 99 7.19 -12.34 12.49
CA ALA A 99 6.64 -12.90 13.73
C ALA A 99 6.32 -11.82 14.77
N ASN A 100 7.24 -10.88 14.99
CA ASN A 100 7.10 -9.83 16.00
C ASN A 100 6.06 -8.79 15.60
N SER A 101 5.92 -8.50 14.30
CA SER A 101 4.95 -7.49 13.82
C SER A 101 3.51 -7.97 13.86
N PHE A 102 3.29 -9.29 13.74
CA PHE A 102 1.95 -9.87 13.67
C PHE A 102 1.59 -10.74 14.88
N GLY A 103 2.55 -11.10 15.73
CA GLY A 103 2.34 -12.02 16.85
C GLY A 103 1.41 -11.51 17.94
N ALA A 104 1.30 -10.18 18.10
CA ALA A 104 0.39 -9.55 19.05
C ALA A 104 -1.01 -9.26 18.49
N LEU A 105 -1.25 -9.52 17.20
CA LEU A 105 -2.57 -9.29 16.60
C LEU A 105 -3.57 -10.36 17.03
N SER A 106 -4.84 -9.99 17.05
CA SER A 106 -5.96 -10.90 17.29
C SER A 106 -6.00 -12.04 16.27
N THR A 107 -6.58 -13.18 16.64
CA THR A 107 -6.74 -14.35 15.75
C THR A 107 -7.47 -14.00 14.47
N LEU A 108 -8.49 -13.13 14.55
CA LEU A 108 -9.25 -12.66 13.38
C LEU A 108 -8.41 -11.79 12.45
N ALA A 109 -7.54 -10.94 12.99
CA ALA A 109 -6.59 -10.15 12.21
C ALA A 109 -5.54 -11.04 11.53
N GLN A 110 -4.99 -12.02 12.25
CA GLN A 110 -4.03 -12.98 11.70
C GLN A 110 -4.64 -13.79 10.54
N ALA A 111 -5.92 -14.13 10.61
CA ALA A 111 -6.64 -14.83 9.53
C ALA A 111 -6.78 -14.01 8.23
N GLN A 112 -6.66 -12.67 8.29
CA GLN A 112 -6.69 -11.78 7.12
C GLN A 112 -5.32 -11.54 6.49
N LEU A 113 -4.25 -12.07 7.06
CA LEU A 113 -2.90 -11.87 6.55
C LEU A 113 -2.66 -12.64 5.24
N PRO A 114 -1.85 -12.11 4.31
CA PRO A 114 -1.43 -12.84 3.14
C PRO A 114 -0.43 -13.94 3.53
N SER A 115 -0.10 -14.80 2.57
CA SER A 115 0.82 -15.91 2.82
C SER A 115 2.17 -15.45 3.41
N LYS A 116 2.77 -16.30 4.25
CA LYS A 116 4.09 -16.09 4.86
C LYS A 116 5.19 -15.77 3.82
N HIS A 117 5.07 -16.33 2.61
CA HIS A 117 5.95 -16.03 1.50
C HIS A 117 5.85 -14.55 1.07
N ASN A 118 4.63 -14.03 0.89
CA ASN A 118 4.41 -12.63 0.55
C ASN A 118 4.90 -11.67 1.63
N LEU A 119 4.72 -12.02 2.90
CA LEU A 119 5.22 -11.21 4.03
C LEU A 119 6.75 -11.14 4.04
N LYS A 120 7.45 -12.27 3.85
CA LYS A 120 8.92 -12.29 3.74
C LYS A 120 9.42 -11.47 2.56
N ARG A 121 8.70 -11.48 1.43
CA ARG A 121 9.05 -10.68 0.24
C ARG A 121 8.95 -9.18 0.52
N LEU A 122 7.91 -8.74 1.24
CA LEU A 122 7.76 -7.34 1.66
C LEU A 122 8.94 -6.89 2.53
N VAL A 123 9.39 -7.72 3.47
CA VAL A 123 10.55 -7.41 4.32
C VAL A 123 11.84 -7.34 3.51
N LYS A 124 12.09 -8.25 2.56
CA LYS A 124 13.35 -8.28 1.81
C LYS A 124 13.58 -7.07 0.91
N HIS A 125 12.51 -6.45 0.41
CA HIS A 125 12.60 -5.41 -0.60
C HIS A 125 12.27 -4.01 -0.08
N HIS A 126 12.15 -3.81 1.24
CA HIS A 126 11.67 -2.55 1.79
C HIS A 126 12.48 -1.31 1.33
N HIS A 127 13.82 -1.37 1.25
CA HIS A 127 14.66 -0.28 0.70
C HIS A 127 14.67 -0.19 -0.82
N LEU A 128 14.22 -1.24 -1.52
CA LEU A 128 14.19 -1.30 -2.97
C LEU A 128 12.77 -1.18 -3.51
N GLN A 129 11.75 -1.01 -2.67
CA GLN A 129 10.37 -1.14 -3.12
C GLN A 129 10.02 -0.04 -4.14
N ASP A 130 10.55 1.16 -3.98
CA ASP A 130 10.38 2.25 -4.94
C ASP A 130 11.10 1.95 -6.25
N PHE A 131 12.32 1.42 -6.18
CA PHE A 131 13.06 0.96 -7.35
C PHE A 131 12.35 -0.19 -8.07
N LEU A 132 11.89 -1.20 -7.35
CA LEU A 132 11.15 -2.34 -7.91
C LEU A 132 9.81 -1.90 -8.49
N ASN A 133 9.10 -1.00 -7.83
CA ASN A 133 7.85 -0.43 -8.36
C ASN A 133 8.11 0.30 -9.67
N TYR A 134 9.14 1.14 -9.72
CA TYR A 134 9.57 1.81 -10.93
C TYR A 134 9.94 0.81 -12.03
N PHE A 135 10.75 -0.21 -11.70
CA PHE A 135 11.21 -1.19 -12.66
C PHE A 135 10.06 -2.06 -13.21
N GLU A 136 9.15 -2.50 -12.34
CA GLU A 136 7.94 -3.24 -12.73
C GLU A 136 6.99 -2.40 -13.59
N ASP A 137 6.76 -1.12 -13.25
CA ASP A 137 5.88 -0.25 -14.06
C ASP A 137 6.53 0.09 -15.43
N THR A 138 7.86 0.16 -15.46
CA THR A 138 8.60 0.68 -16.63
C THR A 138 9.00 -0.40 -17.62
N TYR A 139 9.51 -1.54 -17.14
CA TYR A 139 10.16 -2.55 -17.98
C TYR A 139 9.40 -3.87 -18.04
N ILE A 140 8.88 -4.39 -16.92
CA ILE A 140 8.30 -5.74 -16.86
C ILE A 140 6.76 -5.75 -17.04
N GLY A 141 6.08 -4.76 -16.46
CA GLY A 141 4.63 -4.76 -16.30
C GLY A 141 4.18 -5.38 -14.97
N ARG A 142 3.37 -4.65 -14.19
CA ARG A 142 2.84 -5.12 -12.89
C ARG A 142 1.91 -6.31 -13.03
N LEU A 143 2.09 -7.31 -12.18
CA LEU A 143 1.19 -8.44 -12.05
C LEU A 143 -0.12 -7.99 -11.39
N ARG A 144 -1.25 -8.17 -12.08
CA ARG A 144 -2.58 -7.86 -11.55
C ARG A 144 -3.14 -9.06 -10.78
N ALA A 145 -4.19 -8.82 -10.00
CA ALA A 145 -4.83 -9.86 -9.19
C ALA A 145 -5.39 -11.04 -10.02
N ASN A 146 -5.67 -10.82 -11.30
CA ASN A 146 -6.11 -11.85 -12.25
C ASN A 146 -4.95 -12.69 -12.83
N GLY A 147 -3.71 -12.51 -12.36
CA GLY A 147 -2.52 -13.23 -12.84
C GLY A 147 -1.93 -12.69 -14.14
N ILE A 148 -2.53 -11.66 -14.74
CA ILE A 148 -2.06 -11.06 -16.00
C ILE A 148 -1.17 -9.85 -15.69
N ARG A 149 -0.05 -9.70 -16.41
CA ARG A 149 0.79 -8.50 -16.31
C ARG A 149 0.21 -7.35 -17.13
N ALA A 150 0.27 -6.13 -16.60
CA ALA A 150 0.01 -4.94 -17.38
C ALA A 150 1.09 -4.76 -18.47
N ASN A 151 0.78 -4.06 -19.55
CA ASN A 151 1.80 -3.70 -20.53
C ASN A 151 2.83 -2.77 -19.88
N PRO A 152 4.13 -3.06 -20.01
CA PRO A 152 5.19 -2.17 -19.54
C PRO A 152 5.22 -0.88 -20.36
N LYS A 153 5.80 0.18 -19.79
CA LYS A 153 6.00 1.44 -20.50
C LYS A 153 6.94 1.29 -21.70
N PHE A 154 7.98 0.47 -21.55
CA PHE A 154 8.87 0.09 -22.64
C PHE A 154 8.67 -1.40 -22.96
N ALA A 155 8.35 -1.68 -24.22
CA ALA A 155 8.17 -3.04 -24.71
C ALA A 155 9.44 -3.88 -24.44
N VAL A 156 9.26 -5.15 -24.09
CA VAL A 156 10.36 -6.04 -23.67
C VAL A 156 11.44 -6.17 -24.75
N GLU A 157 11.03 -6.11 -26.01
CA GLU A 157 11.87 -6.18 -27.20
C GLU A 157 12.89 -5.03 -27.30
N LEU A 158 12.63 -3.90 -26.64
CA LEU A 158 13.53 -2.74 -26.67
C LEU A 158 14.73 -2.89 -25.73
N TRP A 159 14.62 -3.72 -24.69
CA TRP A 159 15.63 -3.80 -23.63
C TRP A 159 16.08 -5.23 -23.31
N ASN A 160 15.29 -6.24 -23.69
CA ASN A 160 15.66 -7.64 -23.57
C ASN A 160 16.36 -8.11 -24.83
N MET A 161 17.66 -8.40 -24.71
CA MET A 161 18.51 -8.81 -25.82
C MET A 161 18.62 -10.34 -25.96
N HIS A 162 17.87 -11.12 -25.17
CA HIS A 162 17.90 -12.59 -25.19
C HIS A 162 17.66 -13.14 -26.60
N SER A 163 16.54 -12.74 -27.22
CA SER A 163 16.16 -13.18 -28.57
C SER A 163 17.18 -12.75 -29.63
N ARG A 164 17.84 -11.59 -29.45
CA ARG A 164 18.90 -11.11 -30.36
C ARG A 164 20.20 -11.90 -30.20
N THR A 165 20.47 -12.39 -28.98
CA THR A 165 21.62 -13.24 -28.67
C THR A 165 21.44 -14.62 -29.29
N ASP A 166 20.23 -15.20 -29.16
CA ASP A 166 19.88 -16.49 -29.78
C ASP A 166 19.97 -16.43 -31.31
N GLN A 167 19.71 -15.26 -31.90
CA GLN A 167 19.75 -15.02 -33.34
C GLN A 167 21.11 -14.48 -33.84
N ALA A 168 22.15 -14.49 -33.00
CA ALA A 168 23.49 -13.99 -33.31
C ALA A 168 23.55 -12.57 -33.91
N MET A 169 22.56 -11.72 -33.59
CA MET A 169 22.52 -10.35 -34.05
C MET A 169 23.48 -9.48 -33.24
N LEU A 170 24.13 -8.53 -33.91
CA LEU A 170 25.09 -7.60 -33.28
C LEU A 170 24.42 -6.86 -32.11
N ARG A 171 25.11 -6.88 -30.96
CA ARG A 171 24.79 -6.08 -29.77
C ARG A 171 25.04 -4.61 -30.11
N SER A 172 24.04 -3.75 -29.92
CA SER A 172 24.24 -2.31 -30.05
C SER A 172 25.17 -1.86 -28.92
N ASN A 173 26.28 -1.21 -29.28
CA ASN A 173 27.20 -0.56 -28.34
C ASN A 173 26.52 0.58 -27.58
#